data_AF-A0A1V4VL63-F1
#
_entry.id   AF-A0A1V4VL63-F1
#
_cell.length_a   1.000
_cell.length_b   1.000
_cell.length_c   1.000
_cell.angle_alpha   90.00
_cell.angle_beta   90.00
_cell.angle_gamma   90.00
#
_symmetry.space_group_name_H-M   'P 1'
#
loop_
_entity.id
_entity.type
_entity.pdbx_description
1 polymer ?
#
loop_
_entity_poly.entity_id
_entity_poly.type
_entity_poly.pdbx_seq_one_letter_code
_entity_poly.pdbx_strand_id
1 'polypeptide(L)'
;MEGILSLIKSIIGTLELSHITNTLLNVIIPALSAMAIEYLRRRLGTEKMQRVKEELLAKQDLAALAVRFVEQVYVEIHGKDKYEKAAAWLFARSSQCGLKLTEGEAKGLIEAALRKIKDAMGDEWGKQVEQK
;
A
#
# COMPACT_ATOMS: atom_id res chain seq x y z
N MET A 1 32.25 36.25 -57.73
CA MET A 1 30.94 35.59 -57.50
C MET A 1 31.03 34.38 -56.56
N GLU A 2 32.11 33.58 -56.60
CA GLU A 2 32.20 32.35 -55.79
C GLU A 2 32.24 32.56 -54.26
N GLY A 3 32.88 33.63 -53.78
CA GLY A 3 32.95 33.92 -52.34
C GLY A 3 31.59 34.21 -51.69
N ILE A 4 30.68 34.87 -52.42
CA ILE A 4 29.33 35.16 -51.93
C ILE A 4 28.49 33.88 -51.84
N LEU A 5 28.65 32.97 -52.81
CA LEU A 5 27.97 31.68 -52.83
C LEU A 5 28.41 30.76 -51.68
N SER A 6 29.69 30.82 -51.31
CA SER A 6 30.24 30.08 -50.17
C SER A 6 29.68 30.56 -48.83
N LEU A 7 29.60 31.88 -48.63
CA LEU A 7 29.02 32.47 -47.42
C LEU A 7 27.54 32.13 -47.26
N ILE A 8 26.76 32.18 -48.36
CA ILE A 8 25.33 31.82 -48.34
C ILE A 8 25.13 30.35 -47.93
N LYS A 9 25.93 29.43 -48.49
CA LYS A 9 25.86 28.00 -48.12
C LYS A 9 26.20 27.76 -46.64
N SER A 10 27.21 28.48 -46.12
CA SER A 10 27.59 28.39 -44.70
C SER A 10 26.49 28.87 -43.78
N ILE A 11 25.86 30.01 -44.10
CA ILE A 11 24.77 30.59 -43.29
C ILE A 11 23.54 29.67 -43.29
N ILE A 12 23.16 29.14 -44.46
CA ILE A 12 22.05 28.18 -44.58
C ILE A 12 22.34 26.92 -43.75
N GLY A 13 23.55 26.37 -43.84
CA GLY A 13 23.94 25.19 -43.04
C GLY A 13 23.84 25.42 -41.54
N THR A 14 24.23 26.59 -41.04
CA THR A 14 24.10 26.93 -39.61
C THR A 14 22.63 27.11 -39.17
N LEU A 15 21.79 27.65 -40.06
CA LEU A 15 20.36 27.83 -39.79
C LEU A 15 19.66 26.47 -39.66
N GLU A 16 19.89 25.55 -40.61
CA GLU A 16 19.34 24.20 -40.61
C GLU A 16 19.77 23.40 -39.38
N LEU A 17 21.06 23.49 -39.01
CA LEU A 17 21.58 22.81 -37.82
C LEU A 17 20.86 23.28 -36.56
N SER A 18 20.60 24.60 -36.43
CA SER A 18 19.89 25.17 -35.28
C SER A 18 18.44 24.70 -35.16
N HIS A 19 17.73 24.53 -36.28
CA HIS A 19 16.36 24.05 -36.30
C HIS A 19 16.28 22.56 -35.91
N ILE A 20 17.22 21.75 -36.39
CA ILE A 20 17.31 20.33 -36.04
C ILE A 20 17.63 20.16 -34.55
N THR A 21 18.59 20.90 -34.00
CA THR A 21 18.92 20.83 -32.57
C THR A 21 17.76 21.27 -31.68
N ASN A 22 17.06 22.33 -32.05
CA ASN A 22 15.91 22.83 -31.28
C ASN A 22 14.73 21.85 -31.33
N THR A 23 14.47 21.25 -32.49
CA THR A 23 13.42 20.23 -32.64
C THR A 23 13.75 18.98 -31.81
N LEU A 24 15.03 18.55 -31.82
CA LEU A 24 15.49 17.40 -31.04
C LEU A 24 15.33 17.64 -29.53
N LEU A 25 15.75 18.81 -29.04
CA LEU A 25 15.60 19.17 -27.62
C LEU A 25 14.14 19.19 -27.18
N ASN A 26 13.26 19.74 -28.02
CA ASN A 26 11.83 19.82 -27.73
C ASN A 26 11.14 18.46 -27.68
N VAL A 27 11.73 17.40 -28.24
CA VAL A 27 11.21 16.02 -28.16
C VAL A 27 11.84 15.26 -26.99
N ILE A 28 13.15 15.39 -26.78
CA ILE A 28 13.88 14.65 -25.75
C ILE A 28 13.48 15.13 -24.35
N ILE A 29 13.36 16.44 -24.11
CA ILE A 29 13.08 16.97 -22.77
C ILE A 29 11.73 16.47 -22.23
N PRO A 30 10.61 16.52 -22.98
CA PRO A 30 9.35 15.94 -22.53
C PRO A 30 9.41 14.43 -22.35
N ALA A 31 10.11 13.70 -23.23
CA ALA A 31 10.25 12.25 -23.12
C ALA A 31 11.02 11.84 -21.85
N LEU A 32 12.14 12.50 -21.56
CA LEU A 32 12.91 12.29 -20.33
C LEU A 32 12.09 12.68 -19.09
N SER A 33 11.35 13.78 -19.17
CA SER A 33 10.49 14.24 -18.07
C SER A 33 9.38 13.24 -17.78
N ALA A 34 8.70 12.73 -18.82
CA ALA A 34 7.67 11.71 -18.68
C ALA A 34 8.22 10.42 -18.05
N MET A 35 9.39 9.97 -18.51
CA MET A 35 10.07 8.80 -17.97
C MET A 35 10.50 8.99 -16.51
N ALA A 36 11.02 10.15 -16.14
CA ALA A 36 11.38 10.47 -14.76
C ALA A 36 10.15 10.50 -13.84
N ILE A 37 9.05 11.12 -14.30
CA ILE A 37 7.78 11.15 -13.55
C ILE A 37 7.24 9.74 -13.34
N GLU A 38 7.25 8.90 -14.37
CA GLU A 38 6.76 7.52 -14.26
C GLU A 38 7.62 6.67 -13.32
N TYR A 39 8.94 6.81 -13.40
CA TYR A 39 9.87 6.15 -12.48
C TYR A 39 9.61 6.55 -11.01
N LEU A 40 9.46 7.85 -10.74
CA LEU A 40 9.13 8.35 -9.40
C LEU A 40 7.76 7.88 -8.90
N ARG A 41 6.74 7.87 -9.77
CA ARG A 41 5.40 7.37 -9.42
C ARG A 41 5.42 5.91 -9.00
N ARG A 42 6.14 5.05 -9.74
CA ARG A 42 6.26 3.62 -9.42
C ARG A 42 6.93 3.41 -8.06
N ARG A 43 8.00 4.15 -7.76
CA ARG A 43 8.73 4.04 -6.49
C ARG A 43 7.96 4.57 -5.27
N LEU A 44 7.27 5.71 -5.42
CA LEU A 44 6.45 6.29 -4.34
C LEU A 44 5.16 5.50 -4.09
N GLY A 45 4.60 4.87 -5.12
CA GLY A 45 3.41 4.02 -4.99
C GLY A 45 3.67 2.79 -4.11
N THR A 46 4.85 2.17 -4.23
CA THR A 46 5.21 0.98 -3.45
C THR A 46 5.43 1.28 -1.98
N GLU A 47 6.05 2.41 -1.63
CA GLU A 47 6.31 2.75 -0.22
C GLU A 47 5.03 3.05 0.56
N LYS A 48 4.11 3.81 -0.03
CA LYS A 48 2.81 4.10 0.61
C LYS A 48 1.99 2.84 0.80
N MET A 49 1.95 1.97 -0.20
CA MET A 49 1.25 0.68 -0.12
C MET A 49 1.85 -0.22 0.96
N GLN A 50 3.17 -0.25 1.06
CA GLN A 50 3.87 -1.03 2.07
C GLN A 50 3.52 -0.56 3.49
N ARG A 51 3.52 0.77 3.74
CA ARG A 51 3.11 1.33 5.03
C ARG A 51 1.67 1.00 5.39
N VAL A 52 0.74 1.12 4.43
CA VAL A 52 -0.68 0.76 4.65
C VAL A 52 -0.82 -0.72 4.98
N LYS A 53 -0.06 -1.59 4.29
CA LYS A 53 -0.04 -3.02 4.57
C LYS A 53 0.50 -3.32 5.97
N GLU A 54 1.58 -2.68 6.37
CA GLU A 54 2.16 -2.82 7.71
C GLU A 54 1.19 -2.35 8.80
N GLU A 55 0.53 -1.20 8.61
CA GLU A 55 -0.46 -0.69 9.55
C GLU A 55 -1.67 -1.64 9.65
N LEU A 56 -2.13 -2.18 8.52
CA LEU A 56 -3.24 -3.14 8.49
C LEU A 56 -2.87 -4.45 9.20
N LEU A 57 -1.65 -4.95 8.99
CA LEU A 57 -1.15 -6.15 9.67
C LEU A 57 -1.08 -5.91 11.19
N ALA A 58 -0.51 -4.79 11.63
CA ALA A 58 -0.45 -4.44 13.04
C ALA A 58 -1.85 -4.37 13.69
N LYS A 59 -2.84 -3.81 12.98
CA LYS A 59 -4.24 -3.79 13.43
C LYS A 59 -4.83 -5.20 13.56
N GLN A 60 -4.57 -6.08 12.59
CA GLN A 60 -5.04 -7.47 12.62
C GLN A 60 -4.39 -8.28 13.75
N ASP A 61 -3.09 -8.12 13.96
CA ASP A 61 -2.35 -8.79 15.02
C ASP A 61 -2.85 -8.35 16.40
N LEU A 62 -3.10 -7.04 16.57
CA LEU A 62 -3.67 -6.50 17.80
C LEU A 62 -5.11 -7.02 18.04
N ALA A 63 -5.90 -7.18 16.99
CA ALA A 63 -7.24 -7.76 17.07
C ALA A 63 -7.20 -9.24 17.50
N ALA A 64 -6.28 -10.04 16.95
CA ALA A 64 -6.07 -11.41 17.38
C ALA A 64 -5.63 -11.50 18.84
N LEU A 65 -4.77 -10.57 19.29
CA LEU A 65 -4.37 -10.46 20.69
C LEU A 65 -5.55 -10.11 21.59
N ALA A 66 -6.43 -9.20 21.15
CA ALA A 66 -7.62 -8.79 21.90
C ALA A 66 -8.57 -9.98 22.14
N VAL A 67 -8.81 -10.81 21.12
CA VAL A 67 -9.61 -12.03 21.24
C VAL A 67 -9.00 -12.97 22.28
N ARG A 68 -7.69 -13.27 22.16
CA ARG A 68 -6.99 -14.15 23.12
C ARG A 68 -7.03 -13.62 24.54
N PHE A 69 -6.82 -12.31 24.72
CA PHE A 69 -6.89 -11.66 26.02
C PHE A 69 -8.27 -11.81 26.64
N VAL A 70 -9.32 -11.54 25.88
CA VAL A 70 -10.69 -11.64 26.38
C VAL A 70 -11.06 -13.08 26.72
N GLU A 71 -10.66 -14.05 25.90
CA GLU A 71 -10.92 -15.45 26.21
C GLU A 71 -10.23 -15.92 27.49
N GLN A 72 -9.02 -15.42 27.77
CA GLN A 72 -8.27 -15.77 28.98
C GLN A 72 -8.81 -15.06 30.23
N VAL A 73 -9.15 -13.77 30.13
CA VAL A 73 -9.52 -12.95 31.28
C VAL A 73 -10.99 -13.09 31.64
N TYR A 74 -11.86 -13.23 30.65
CA TYR A 74 -13.30 -13.18 30.82
C TYR A 74 -13.94 -14.56 30.67
N VAL A 75 -13.55 -15.50 31.52
CA VAL A 75 -13.97 -16.91 31.38
C VAL A 75 -15.49 -17.10 31.55
N GLU A 76 -16.13 -16.27 32.37
CA GLU A 76 -17.54 -16.42 32.79
C GLU A 76 -18.57 -15.77 31.86
N ILE A 77 -18.13 -14.91 30.93
CA ILE A 77 -19.03 -14.26 29.96
C ILE A 77 -18.88 -14.92 28.59
N HIS A 78 -19.92 -14.86 27.77
CA HIS A 78 -19.95 -15.58 26.50
C HIS A 78 -20.51 -14.74 25.36
N GLY A 79 -20.18 -15.14 24.13
CA GLY A 79 -20.77 -14.61 22.90
C GLY A 79 -20.63 -13.10 22.76
N LYS A 80 -21.76 -12.40 22.68
CA LYS A 80 -21.84 -10.97 22.37
C LYS A 80 -21.06 -10.10 23.36
N ASP A 81 -21.07 -10.46 24.65
CA ASP A 81 -20.41 -9.66 25.68
C ASP A 81 -18.87 -9.75 25.57
N LYS A 82 -18.34 -10.92 25.22
CA LYS A 82 -16.92 -11.09 24.92
C LYS A 82 -16.52 -10.32 23.67
N TYR A 83 -17.34 -10.39 22.64
CA TYR A 83 -17.13 -9.66 21.39
C TYR A 83 -17.03 -8.14 21.65
N GLU A 84 -17.99 -7.57 22.37
CA GLU A 84 -18.00 -6.14 22.71
C GLU A 84 -16.79 -5.75 23.57
N LYS A 85 -16.40 -6.59 24.55
CA LYS A 85 -15.19 -6.34 25.36
C LYS A 85 -13.90 -6.42 24.54
N ALA A 86 -13.81 -7.33 23.58
CA ALA A 86 -12.65 -7.47 22.72
C ALA A 86 -12.52 -6.24 21.80
N ALA A 87 -13.63 -5.77 21.23
CA ALA A 87 -13.66 -4.56 20.43
C ALA A 87 -13.30 -3.31 21.24
N ALA A 88 -13.84 -3.18 22.46
CA ALA A 88 -13.52 -2.07 23.36
C ALA A 88 -12.04 -2.08 23.77
N TRP A 89 -11.48 -3.26 24.09
CA TRP A 89 -10.07 -3.42 24.43
C TRP A 89 -9.17 -3.07 23.24
N LEU A 90 -9.49 -3.55 22.04
CA LEU A 90 -8.77 -3.24 20.81
C LEU A 90 -8.77 -1.73 20.54
N PHE A 91 -9.94 -1.09 20.65
CA PHE A 91 -10.08 0.35 20.44
C PHE A 91 -9.21 1.16 21.42
N ALA A 92 -9.31 0.85 22.72
CA ALA A 92 -8.52 1.52 23.75
C ALA A 92 -7.00 1.29 23.54
N ARG A 93 -6.60 0.07 23.20
CA ARG A 93 -5.18 -0.27 23.01
C ARG A 93 -4.60 0.33 21.73
N SER A 94 -5.38 0.38 20.64
CA SER A 94 -4.97 0.98 19.37
C SER A 94 -4.59 2.45 19.53
N SER A 95 -5.36 3.20 20.34
CA SER A 95 -5.09 4.61 20.63
C SER A 95 -3.77 4.81 21.39
N GLN A 96 -3.42 3.90 22.31
CA GLN A 96 -2.15 3.93 23.03
C GLN A 96 -0.95 3.60 22.13
N CYS A 97 -1.16 2.77 21.10
CA CYS A 97 -0.13 2.39 20.14
C CYS A 97 -0.01 3.35 18.95
N GLY A 98 -0.74 4.46 18.94
CA GLY A 98 -0.72 5.44 17.84
C GLY A 98 -1.45 4.96 16.57
N LEU A 99 -2.22 3.86 16.65
CA LEU A 99 -3.02 3.35 15.55
C LEU A 99 -4.39 4.04 15.55
N LYS A 100 -4.75 4.65 14.42
CA LYS A 100 -6.08 5.25 14.24
C LYS A 100 -7.07 4.15 13.89
N LEU A 101 -8.07 4.00 14.75
CA LEU A 101 -9.11 3.00 14.61
C LEU A 101 -10.43 3.60 15.11
N THR A 102 -11.51 3.38 14.39
CA THR A 102 -12.87 3.66 14.86
C THR A 102 -13.46 2.46 15.59
N GLU A 103 -14.51 2.66 16.38
CA GLU A 103 -15.18 1.55 17.07
C GLU A 103 -15.76 0.51 16.09
N GLY A 104 -16.32 0.97 14.97
CA GLY A 104 -16.83 0.09 13.91
C GLY A 104 -15.74 -0.75 13.25
N GLU A 105 -14.57 -0.16 12.99
CA GLU A 105 -13.40 -0.89 12.48
C GLU A 105 -12.88 -1.90 13.51
N ALA A 106 -12.87 -1.56 14.79
CA ALA A 106 -12.50 -2.49 15.86
C ALA A 106 -13.40 -3.73 15.84
N LYS A 107 -14.72 -3.51 15.82
CA LYS A 107 -15.74 -4.56 15.72
C LYS A 107 -15.55 -5.45 14.49
N GLY A 108 -15.28 -4.84 13.33
CA GLY A 108 -14.99 -5.58 12.09
C GLY A 108 -13.71 -6.41 12.15
N LEU A 109 -12.64 -5.87 12.74
CA LEU A 109 -11.37 -6.59 12.89
C LEU A 109 -11.47 -7.76 13.87
N ILE A 110 -12.24 -7.62 14.95
CA ILE A 110 -12.51 -8.72 15.88
C ILE A 110 -13.29 -9.83 15.17
N GLU A 111 -14.33 -9.50 14.41
CA GLU A 111 -15.09 -10.49 13.64
C GLU A 111 -14.19 -11.23 12.64
N ALA A 112 -13.34 -10.50 11.91
CA ALA A 112 -12.38 -11.09 10.99
C ALA A 112 -11.37 -12.02 11.69
N ALA A 113 -10.92 -11.66 12.90
CA ALA A 113 -10.03 -12.50 13.70
C ALA A 113 -10.73 -13.78 14.17
N LEU A 114 -11.98 -13.67 14.66
CA LEU A 114 -12.80 -14.83 15.04
C LEU A 114 -13.06 -15.76 13.86
N ARG A 115 -13.36 -15.19 12.68
CA ARG A 115 -13.54 -15.94 11.44
C ARG A 115 -12.28 -16.72 11.07
N LYS A 116 -11.10 -16.07 11.09
CA LYS A 116 -9.81 -16.74 10.82
C LYS A 116 -9.54 -17.90 11.80
N ILE A 117 -9.83 -17.71 13.09
CA ILE A 117 -9.65 -18.76 14.09
C ILE A 117 -10.60 -19.94 13.80
N LYS A 118 -11.87 -19.65 13.49
CA LYS A 118 -12.87 -20.66 13.15
C LYS A 118 -12.50 -21.44 11.87
N ASP A 119 -12.04 -20.74 10.85
CA ASP A 119 -11.65 -21.34 9.58
C ASP A 119 -10.40 -22.23 9.77
N ALA A 120 -9.39 -21.75 10.53
CA ALA A 120 -8.20 -22.54 10.86
C ALA A 120 -8.53 -23.83 11.61
N MET A 121 -9.47 -23.78 12.56
CA MET A 121 -9.99 -24.98 13.20
C MET A 121 -10.68 -25.88 12.17
N GLY A 122 -11.65 -25.36 11.40
CA GLY A 122 -12.37 -26.17 10.38
C GLY A 122 -11.46 -26.93 9.43
N ASP A 123 -10.38 -26.30 8.97
CA ASP A 123 -9.37 -26.91 8.10
C ASP A 123 -8.57 -28.04 8.81
N GLU A 124 -8.23 -27.86 10.08
CA GLU A 124 -7.56 -28.90 10.90
C GLU A 124 -8.47 -30.11 11.15
N TRP A 125 -9.78 -29.89 11.31
CA TRP A 125 -10.76 -30.96 11.44
C TRP A 125 -10.95 -31.72 10.12
N GLY A 126 -11.01 -31.03 8.98
CA GLY A 126 -11.12 -31.67 7.66
C GLY A 126 -9.94 -32.60 7.34
N LYS A 127 -8.72 -32.18 7.65
CA LYS A 127 -7.49 -32.98 7.45
C LYS A 127 -7.44 -34.25 8.29
N GLN A 128 -8.01 -34.24 9.49
CA GLN A 128 -8.04 -35.43 10.36
C GLN A 128 -9.06 -36.47 9.91
N VAL A 129 -10.12 -36.05 9.19
CA VAL A 129 -11.14 -36.96 8.64
C VAL A 129 -10.66 -37.63 7.35
N GLU A 130 -9.88 -36.95 6.50
CA GLU A 130 -9.29 -37.54 5.29
C GLU A 130 -8.13 -38.53 5.54
N GLN A 131 -7.53 -38.50 6.73
CA GLN A 131 -6.43 -39.40 7.11
C GLN A 131 -6.90 -40.70 7.80
N LYS A 132 -8.21 -40.94 7.87
CA LYS A 132 -8.82 -42.17 8.39
C LYS A 132 -9.45 -43.00 7.29
#